data_AF-A0A0S2FGC1-F1
#
_entry.id   AF-A0A0S2FGC1-F1
#
_cell.length_a   1.000
_cell.length_b   1.000
_cell.length_c   1.000
_cell.angle_alpha   90.00
_cell.angle_beta   90.00
_cell.angle_gamma   90.00
#
_symmetry.space_group_name_H-M   'P 1'
#
loop_
_entity.id
_entity.type
_entity.pdbx_description
1 polymer ?
#
loop_
_entity_poly.entity_id
_entity_poly.type
_entity_poly.pdbx_seq_one_letter_code
_entity_poly.pdbx_strand_id
1 'polypeptide(L)'
;MRSRSASAYLSLMVGVATGVFVLSIARTLYYFAIDRQPEMSPMMFIIFAPVVALPFMFVAAVAEFVARRLMPRLKQSRKQLSRSWSFLIGASYTSPLFGLIDARLLVLCLLINPVVAHVLLARRERADAVDRPLS
;
A
#
# COMPACT_ATOMS: atom_id res chain seq x y z
N MET A 1 12.81 -5.59 -23.62
CA MET A 1 12.52 -4.72 -22.45
C MET A 1 11.04 -4.56 -22.07
N ARG A 2 10.06 -4.86 -22.95
CA ARG A 2 8.60 -4.66 -22.67
C ARG A 2 7.98 -5.55 -21.57
N SER A 3 8.48 -6.77 -21.36
CA SER A 3 7.90 -7.75 -20.41
C SER A 3 8.01 -7.39 -18.91
N ARG A 4 9.07 -6.66 -18.50
CA ARG A 4 9.32 -6.36 -17.07
C ARG A 4 8.39 -5.29 -16.50
N SER A 5 7.97 -4.35 -17.33
CA SER A 5 7.01 -3.30 -16.96
C SER A 5 5.65 -3.92 -16.63
N ALA A 6 5.12 -4.75 -17.54
CA ALA A 6 3.82 -5.39 -17.38
C ALA A 6 3.72 -6.26 -16.11
N SER A 7 4.77 -7.01 -15.77
CA SER A 7 4.78 -7.85 -14.57
C SER A 7 4.76 -7.04 -13.26
N ALA A 8 5.36 -5.85 -13.24
CA ALA A 8 5.34 -4.98 -12.05
C ALA A 8 3.96 -4.32 -11.88
N TYR A 9 3.37 -3.81 -12.98
CA TYR A 9 2.01 -3.28 -12.97
C TYR A 9 0.98 -4.32 -12.56
N LEU A 10 1.12 -5.57 -13.04
CA LEU A 10 0.25 -6.67 -12.61
C LEU A 10 0.38 -6.92 -11.10
N SER A 11 1.60 -6.90 -10.55
CA SER A 11 1.83 -7.10 -9.11
C SER A 11 1.23 -5.97 -8.27
N LEU A 12 1.30 -4.73 -8.77
CA LEU A 12 0.68 -3.57 -8.14
C LEU A 12 -0.86 -3.68 -8.17
N MET A 13 -1.44 -4.05 -9.32
CA MET A 13 -2.88 -4.27 -9.46
C MET A 13 -3.37 -5.36 -8.51
N VAL A 14 -2.65 -6.47 -8.41
CA VAL A 14 -2.95 -7.55 -7.46
C VAL A 14 -2.87 -7.04 -6.02
N GLY A 15 -1.85 -6.26 -5.67
CA GLY A 15 -1.74 -5.66 -4.33
C GLY A 15 -2.91 -4.75 -3.97
N VAL A 16 -3.36 -3.91 -4.90
CA VAL A 16 -4.55 -3.06 -4.69
C VAL A 16 -5.81 -3.91 -4.57
N ALA A 17 -6.00 -4.90 -5.46
CA ALA A 17 -7.16 -5.79 -5.41
C ALA A 17 -7.23 -6.56 -4.08
N THR A 18 -6.09 -7.08 -3.60
CA THR A 18 -6.01 -7.74 -2.29
C THR A 18 -6.36 -6.77 -1.16
N GLY A 19 -5.82 -5.54 -1.17
CA GLY A 19 -6.12 -4.54 -0.15
C GLY A 19 -7.60 -4.19 -0.08
N VAL A 20 -8.25 -4.03 -1.24
CA VAL A 20 -9.69 -3.76 -1.36
C VAL A 20 -10.55 -4.95 -0.90
N PHE A 21 -10.12 -6.17 -1.21
CA PHE A 21 -10.79 -7.38 -0.75
C PHE A 21 -10.71 -7.53 0.78
N VAL A 22 -9.52 -7.33 1.36
CA VAL A 22 -9.31 -7.34 2.82
C VAL A 22 -10.14 -6.25 3.49
N LEU A 23 -10.20 -5.05 2.91
CA LEU A 23 -11.04 -3.96 3.39
C LEU A 23 -12.53 -4.34 3.38
N SER A 24 -13.02 -5.02 2.34
CA SER A 24 -14.41 -5.49 2.27
C SER A 24 -14.75 -6.45 3.41
N ILE A 25 -13.86 -7.40 3.67
CA ILE A 25 -14.00 -8.37 4.77
C ILE A 25 -13.96 -7.64 6.11
N ALA A 26 -12.94 -6.80 6.33
CA ALA A 26 -12.76 -6.05 7.57
C ALA A 26 -13.97 -5.16 7.87
N ARG A 27 -14.51 -4.49 6.84
CA ARG A 27 -15.73 -3.70 6.95
C ARG A 27 -16.90 -4.57 7.42
N THR A 28 -17.14 -5.69 6.75
CA THR A 28 -18.27 -6.57 7.07
C THR A 28 -18.18 -7.09 8.51
N LEU A 29 -16.99 -7.55 8.93
CA LEU A 29 -16.74 -8.01 10.29
C LEU A 29 -16.90 -6.89 11.33
N TYR A 30 -16.44 -5.68 11.01
CA TYR A 30 -16.58 -4.53 11.90
C TYR A 30 -18.04 -4.16 12.16
N TYR A 31 -18.83 -4.02 11.09
CA TYR A 31 -20.27 -3.69 11.21
C TYR A 31 -21.05 -4.79 11.94
N PHE A 32 -20.70 -6.06 11.69
CA PHE A 32 -21.26 -7.19 12.42
C PHE A 32 -20.91 -7.15 13.91
N ALA A 33 -19.67 -6.82 14.27
CA ALA A 33 -19.22 -6.76 15.67
C ALA A 33 -19.87 -5.64 16.49
N ILE A 34 -20.35 -4.57 15.84
CA ILE A 34 -21.04 -3.44 16.49
C ILE A 34 -22.56 -3.48 16.33
N ASP A 35 -23.12 -4.59 15.84
CA ASP A 35 -24.56 -4.78 15.55
C ASP A 35 -25.19 -3.64 14.73
N ARG A 36 -24.42 -3.06 13.79
CA ARG A 36 -24.92 -2.03 12.87
C ARG A 36 -25.07 -2.58 11.47
N GLN A 37 -26.15 -2.16 10.80
CA GLN A 37 -26.30 -2.42 9.38
C GLN A 37 -25.37 -1.48 8.59
N PRO A 38 -24.58 -2.00 7.63
CA PRO A 38 -23.77 -1.15 6.77
C PRO A 38 -24.68 -0.30 5.87
N GLU A 39 -24.35 0.98 5.70
CA GLU A 39 -25.09 1.90 4.82
C GLU A 39 -25.12 1.46 3.35
N MET A 40 -24.17 0.60 2.97
CA MET A 40 -24.05 0.04 1.62
C MET A 40 -23.99 -1.47 1.74
N SER A 41 -24.79 -2.19 0.95
CA SER A 41 -24.77 -3.66 0.99
C SER A 41 -23.37 -4.19 0.62
N PRO A 42 -22.94 -5.34 1.17
CA PRO A 42 -21.63 -5.94 0.84
C PRO A 42 -21.46 -6.15 -0.67
N MET A 43 -22.54 -6.50 -1.37
CA MET A 43 -22.55 -6.70 -2.82
C MET A 43 -22.31 -5.38 -3.58
N MET A 44 -22.95 -4.29 -3.16
CA MET A 44 -22.70 -2.96 -3.71
C MET A 44 -21.27 -2.52 -3.47
N PHE A 45 -20.71 -2.78 -2.28
CA PHE A 45 -19.32 -2.47 -2.02
C PHE A 45 -18.36 -3.21 -2.95
N ILE A 46 -18.59 -4.50 -3.22
CA ILE A 46 -17.76 -5.28 -4.17
C ILE A 46 -17.83 -4.71 -5.59
N ILE A 47 -19.00 -4.23 -6.03
CA ILE A 47 -19.19 -3.65 -7.37
C ILE A 47 -18.51 -2.28 -7.50
N PHE A 48 -18.59 -1.44 -6.46
CA PHE A 48 -18.01 -0.09 -6.47
C PHE A 48 -16.54 -0.05 -6.03
N ALA A 49 -16.07 -1.08 -5.33
CA ALA A 49 -14.70 -1.25 -4.86
C ALA A 49 -13.65 -1.02 -5.98
N PRO A 50 -13.78 -1.61 -7.19
CA PRO A 50 -12.87 -1.35 -8.29
C PRO A 50 -12.83 0.12 -8.72
N VAL A 51 -13.99 0.79 -8.75
CA VAL A 51 -14.11 2.21 -9.11
C VAL A 51 -13.40 3.08 -8.08
N VAL A 52 -13.63 2.79 -6.79
CA VAL A 52 -12.95 3.48 -5.69
C VAL A 52 -11.45 3.17 -5.69
N ALA A 53 -11.03 1.98 -6.11
CA ALA A 53 -9.63 1.57 -6.15
C ALA A 53 -8.81 2.23 -7.27
N LEU A 54 -9.44 2.67 -8.36
CA LEU A 54 -8.77 3.36 -9.49
C LEU A 54 -7.92 4.57 -9.09
N PRO A 55 -8.44 5.56 -8.33
CA PRO A 55 -7.62 6.68 -7.86
C PRO A 55 -6.45 6.22 -6.98
N PHE A 56 -6.63 5.20 -6.14
CA PHE A 56 -5.54 4.66 -5.32
C PHE A 56 -4.50 3.90 -6.15
N MET A 57 -4.90 3.19 -7.21
CA MET A 57 -3.98 2.62 -8.19
C MET A 57 -3.13 3.72 -8.85
N PHE A 58 -3.74 4.84 -9.22
CA PHE A 58 -3.02 5.96 -9.81
C PHE A 58 -1.99 6.54 -8.82
N VAL A 59 -2.40 6.80 -7.58
CA VAL A 59 -1.49 7.30 -6.53
C VAL A 59 -0.37 6.30 -6.25
N ALA A 60 -0.68 5.00 -6.17
CA ALA A 60 0.31 3.94 -5.98
C ALA A 60 1.32 3.89 -7.13
N ALA A 61 0.87 4.05 -8.38
CA ALA A 61 1.74 4.07 -9.55
C ALA A 61 2.66 5.30 -9.56
N VAL A 62 2.13 6.48 -9.21
CA VAL A 62 2.93 7.71 -9.06
C VAL A 62 3.96 7.55 -7.94
N ALA A 63 3.55 7.03 -6.78
CA ALA A 63 4.43 6.76 -5.67
C ALA A 63 5.52 5.75 -6.02
N GLU A 64 5.18 4.68 -6.73
CA GLU A 64 6.16 3.73 -7.24
C GLU A 64 7.15 4.38 -8.20
N PHE A 65 6.67 5.25 -9.09
CA PHE A 65 7.52 6.01 -10.01
C PHE A 65 8.50 6.93 -9.26
N VAL A 66 8.00 7.67 -8.26
CA VAL A 66 8.81 8.54 -7.40
C VAL A 66 9.83 7.72 -6.60
N ALA A 67 9.41 6.61 -5.99
CA ALA A 67 10.32 5.72 -5.25
C ALA A 67 11.43 5.17 -6.14
N ARG A 68 11.11 4.76 -7.38
CA ARG A 68 12.09 4.29 -8.38
C ARG A 68 13.06 5.39 -8.84
N ARG A 69 12.62 6.65 -8.85
CA ARG A 69 13.43 7.82 -9.22
C ARG A 69 14.37 8.25 -8.10
N LEU A 70 13.88 8.30 -6.86
CA LEU A 70 14.65 8.76 -5.70
C LEU A 70 15.66 7.73 -5.20
N MET A 71 15.49 6.45 -5.53
CA MET A 71 16.34 5.36 -5.01
C MET A 71 16.84 4.42 -6.12
N PRO A 72 17.75 4.88 -7.00
CA PRO A 72 18.33 4.05 -8.04
C PRO A 72 19.19 2.90 -7.48
N ARG A 73 19.75 3.02 -6.27
CA ARG A 73 20.60 2.00 -5.62
C ARG A 73 19.86 0.69 -5.29
N LEU A 74 18.53 0.74 -5.14
CA LEU A 74 17.69 -0.45 -4.92
C LEU A 74 17.45 -1.27 -6.20
N LYS A 75 17.74 -0.73 -7.39
CA LYS A 75 17.58 -1.46 -8.67
C LYS A 75 18.54 -2.64 -8.82
N GLN A 76 19.69 -2.60 -8.15
CA GLN A 76 20.81 -3.49 -8.45
C GLN A 76 20.72 -4.82 -7.69
N SER A 77 20.08 -4.85 -6.51
CA SER A 77 20.18 -6.01 -5.62
C SER A 77 19.05 -7.05 -5.72
N ARG A 78 17.89 -6.79 -6.33
CA ARG A 78 16.81 -7.80 -6.26
C ARG A 78 15.83 -7.80 -7.44
N LYS A 79 16.09 -8.71 -8.40
CA LYS A 79 15.14 -9.15 -9.44
C LYS A 79 13.80 -9.67 -8.87
N GLN A 80 13.80 -10.19 -7.63
CA GLN A 80 12.64 -10.77 -6.95
C GLN A 80 11.89 -9.75 -6.07
N LEU A 81 12.61 -8.80 -5.45
CA LEU A 81 12.00 -7.76 -4.61
C LEU A 81 11.22 -6.74 -5.41
N SER A 82 11.55 -6.55 -6.69
CA SER A 82 10.75 -5.68 -7.56
C SER A 82 9.27 -6.04 -7.53
N ARG A 83 8.91 -7.34 -7.50
CA ARG A 83 7.50 -7.77 -7.48
C ARG A 83 6.86 -7.56 -6.11
N SER A 84 7.52 -8.03 -5.05
CA SER A 84 7.03 -7.86 -3.68
C SER A 84 6.92 -6.38 -3.31
N TRP A 85 7.84 -5.54 -3.74
CA TRP A 85 7.80 -4.09 -3.52
C TRP A 85 6.63 -3.42 -4.25
N SER A 86 6.38 -3.79 -5.51
CA SER A 86 5.23 -3.27 -6.27
C SER A 86 3.90 -3.68 -5.61
N PHE A 87 3.81 -4.93 -5.16
CA PHE A 87 2.67 -5.44 -4.41
C PHE A 87 2.49 -4.71 -3.08
N LEU A 88 3.56 -4.55 -2.29
CA LEU A 88 3.54 -3.86 -1.01
C LEU A 88 3.14 -2.39 -1.17
N ILE A 89 3.63 -1.70 -2.20
CA ILE A 89 3.18 -0.35 -2.54
C ILE A 89 1.67 -0.37 -2.83
N GLY A 90 1.21 -1.25 -3.73
CA GLY A 90 -0.22 -1.38 -4.03
C GLY A 90 -1.09 -1.57 -2.79
N ALA A 91 -0.73 -2.52 -1.92
CA ALA A 91 -1.43 -2.77 -0.66
C ALA A 91 -1.34 -1.57 0.31
N SER A 92 -0.18 -0.94 0.42
CA SER A 92 0.07 0.19 1.33
C SER A 92 -0.70 1.45 0.96
N TYR A 93 -0.97 1.67 -0.34
CA TYR A 93 -1.75 2.81 -0.78
C TYR A 93 -3.26 2.58 -0.71
N THR A 94 -3.70 1.35 -0.39
CA THR A 94 -5.10 1.09 0.00
C THR A 94 -5.36 1.32 1.48
N SER A 95 -4.33 1.48 2.32
CA SER A 95 -4.46 1.73 3.77
C SER A 95 -5.35 2.93 4.12
N PRO A 96 -5.34 4.06 3.38
CA PRO A 96 -6.26 5.18 3.65
C PRO A 96 -7.74 4.79 3.61
N LEU A 97 -8.11 3.77 2.81
CA LEU A 97 -9.49 3.31 2.72
C LEU A 97 -10.00 2.67 4.02
N PHE A 98 -9.11 2.19 4.89
CA PHE A 98 -9.51 1.70 6.22
C PHE A 98 -10.05 2.81 7.12
N GLY A 99 -9.71 4.07 6.82
CA GLY A 99 -10.32 5.24 7.47
C GLY A 99 -11.80 5.42 7.16
N LEU A 100 -12.32 4.80 6.10
CA LEU A 100 -13.77 4.75 5.81
C LEU A 100 -14.53 3.80 6.75
N ILE A 101 -13.81 2.92 7.47
CA ILE A 101 -14.40 2.04 8.47
C ILE A 101 -14.27 2.68 9.85
N ASP A 102 -13.04 2.99 10.27
CA ASP A 102 -12.74 3.62 11.55
C ASP A 102 -11.35 4.28 11.52
N ALA A 103 -11.20 5.44 12.16
CA ALA A 103 -9.93 6.16 12.22
C ALA A 103 -8.82 5.37 12.96
N ARG A 104 -9.17 4.52 13.92
CA ARG A 104 -8.22 3.66 14.66
C ARG A 104 -7.67 2.56 13.77
N LEU A 105 -8.49 2.01 12.87
CA LEU A 105 -8.04 1.01 11.89
C LEU A 105 -7.06 1.64 10.89
N LEU A 106 -7.30 2.89 10.47
CA LEU A 106 -6.35 3.64 9.64
C LEU A 106 -4.99 3.77 10.34
N VAL A 107 -4.97 4.21 11.60
CA VAL A 107 -3.72 4.38 12.36
C VAL A 107 -2.99 3.04 12.51
N LEU A 108 -3.72 1.96 12.84
CA LEU A 108 -3.14 0.62 12.94
C LEU A 108 -2.53 0.17 11.61
N CYS A 109 -3.26 0.35 10.50
CA CYS A 109 -2.79 0.00 9.16
C CYS A 109 -1.56 0.83 8.74
N LEU A 110 -1.48 2.11 9.11
CA LEU A 110 -0.32 2.97 8.85
C LEU A 110 0.91 2.56 9.68
N LEU A 111 0.72 2.12 10.92
CA LEU A 111 1.82 1.67 11.79
C LEU A 111 2.49 0.39 11.29
N ILE A 112 1.69 -0.57 10.80
CA ILE A 112 2.20 -1.83 10.22
C ILE A 112 2.57 -1.71 8.74
N ASN A 113 2.39 -0.52 8.14
CA ASN A 113 2.61 -0.30 6.72
C ASN A 113 4.12 -0.40 6.40
N PRO A 114 4.54 -1.38 5.57
CA PRO A 114 5.96 -1.62 5.31
C PRO A 114 6.61 -0.46 4.54
N VAL A 115 5.84 0.31 3.77
CA VAL A 115 6.37 1.51 3.10
C VAL A 115 6.66 2.61 4.13
N VAL A 116 5.77 2.81 5.11
CA VAL A 116 5.98 3.76 6.21
C VAL A 116 7.16 3.33 7.06
N ALA A 117 7.20 2.06 7.49
CA ALA A 117 8.32 1.50 8.25
C ALA A 117 9.65 1.68 7.51
N HIS A 118 9.68 1.44 6.19
CA HIS A 118 10.89 1.62 5.41
C HIS A 118 11.30 3.09 5.26
N VAL A 119 10.35 4.03 5.11
CA VAL A 119 10.66 5.47 5.09
C VAL A 119 11.22 5.92 6.44
N LEU A 120 10.66 5.44 7.54
CA LEU A 120 11.15 5.74 8.88
C LEU A 120 12.56 5.17 9.11
N LEU A 121 12.80 3.91 8.73
CA LEU A 121 14.13 3.29 8.80
C LEU A 121 15.15 4.03 7.92
N ALA A 122 14.79 4.39 6.69
CA ALA A 122 15.67 5.12 5.78
C ALA A 122 15.97 6.55 6.26
N ARG A 123 15.03 7.20 6.95
CA ARG A 123 15.29 8.49 7.61
C ARG A 123 16.24 8.34 8.78
N ARG A 124 16.08 7.29 9.59
CA ARG A 124 16.96 6.98 10.71
C ARG A 124 18.39 6.71 10.25
N GLU A 125 18.59 5.87 9.24
CA GLU A 125 19.91 5.59 8.67
C GLU A 125 20.61 6.86 8.14
N ARG A 126 19.84 7.81 7.58
CA ARG A 126 20.39 9.10 7.15
C ARG A 126 20.76 10.01 8.30
N ALA A 127 19.98 10.03 9.38
CA ALA A 127 20.32 10.77 10.60
C ALA A 127 21.59 10.19 11.23
N ASP A 128 21.65 8.87 11.39
CA ASP A 128 22.81 8.15 11.95
C ASP A 128 24.08 8.34 11.09
N ALA A 129 23.94 8.53 9.76
CA ALA A 129 25.05 8.81 8.87
C ALA A 129 25.57 10.25 8.95
N VAL A 130 24.73 11.21 9.36
CA VAL A 130 25.12 12.61 9.61
C VAL A 130 25.87 12.73 10.94
N ASP A 131 25.52 11.90 11.93
CA ASP A 131 26.13 11.91 13.26
C ASP A 131 27.44 11.11 13.38
N ARG A 132 27.88 10.43 12.31
CA ARG A 132 29.19 9.74 12.32
C ARG A 132 30.32 10.77 12.18
N PRO A 133 31.22 10.90 13.18
CA PRO A 133 32.41 11.72 13.02
C PRO A 133 33.25 11.15 11.88
N LEU A 134 33.75 12.05 11.02
CA LEU A 134 34.72 11.74 9.97
C LEU A 134 36.04 11.34 10.65
N SER A 135 36.14 10.07 11.04
CA SER A 135 37.38 9.43 11.51
C SER A 135 38.17 8.88 10.34
#